data_AF-A0A968GWR1-F1
#
_entry.id   AF-A0A968GWR1-F1
#
_cell.length_a   1.000
_cell.length_b   1.000
_cell.length_c   1.000
_cell.angle_alpha   90.00
_cell.angle_beta   90.00
_cell.angle_gamma   90.00
#
_symmetry.space_group_name_H-M   'P 1'
#
loop_
_entity.id
_entity.type
_entity.pdbx_description
1 polymer ?
#
loop_
_entity_poly.entity_id
_entity_poly.type
_entity_poly.pdbx_seq_one_letter_code
_entity_poly.pdbx_strand_id
1 'polypeptide(L)'
;MTKTLHRIFIIILIVIGIATFFFFGSYGYNYYTTSNEERFFNGLHKLLKPSGLIGHGLGIIGSLMMIIGVSAYMIRKRVRKFVRIGFLKHWLEMHIFLCSVGPILVLYHTAFKFGGIVAVSFWSMIAVVISGVIGRFIYIQIPRTIQGQEYSLDELKSLDKDYSHRLKDEFGLDDNLITKLEFFNKIQIHKRTNFISIGWLIFKDYFVNKKLLSVYKRELISKKIGTNKVKAIIKLCNAKLVLSRRISLLHSVHTIFKYWHIIHLPFAIIMLIIMLVHVTVAITFGYTWIF
;
A
#
# COMPACT_ATOMS: atom_id res chain seq x y z
N MET A 1 -20.12 5.04 -1.70
CA MET A 1 -19.84 3.97 -0.72
C MET A 1 -19.59 4.61 0.62
N THR A 2 -20.27 4.17 1.69
CA THR A 2 -20.03 4.72 3.03
C THR A 2 -18.62 4.34 3.51
N LYS A 3 -18.03 5.16 4.40
CA LYS A 3 -16.66 4.91 4.91
C LYS A 3 -16.54 3.53 5.60
N THR A 4 -17.63 3.05 6.19
CA THR A 4 -17.72 1.72 6.81
C THR A 4 -17.72 0.60 5.79
N LEU A 5 -18.57 0.66 4.75
CA LEU A 5 -18.57 -0.31 3.65
C LEU A 5 -17.20 -0.41 2.98
N HIS A 6 -16.53 0.73 2.79
CA HIS A 6 -15.18 0.75 2.23
C HIS A 6 -14.13 0.10 3.11
N ARG A 7 -14.20 0.31 4.43
CA ARG A 7 -13.32 -0.39 5.36
C ARG A 7 -13.57 -1.91 5.32
N ILE A 8 -14.83 -2.34 5.32
CA ILE A 8 -15.21 -3.76 5.24
C ILE A 8 -14.68 -4.39 3.95
N PHE A 9 -14.88 -3.72 2.81
CA PHE A 9 -14.38 -4.18 1.52
C PHE A 9 -12.87 -4.43 1.53
N ILE A 10 -12.07 -3.48 2.04
CA ILE A 10 -10.61 -3.65 2.12
C ILE A 10 -10.21 -4.77 3.07
N ILE A 11 -10.89 -4.92 4.21
CA ILE A 11 -10.64 -6.03 5.14
C ILE A 11 -10.91 -7.36 4.46
N ILE A 12 -12.03 -7.49 3.73
CA ILE A 12 -12.36 -8.70 2.98
C ILE A 12 -11.26 -9.04 1.98
N LEU A 13 -10.77 -8.07 1.21
CA LEU A 13 -9.68 -8.31 0.24
C LEU A 13 -8.40 -8.81 0.92
N ILE A 14 -8.03 -8.23 2.06
CA ILE A 14 -6.86 -8.67 2.85
C ILE A 14 -7.06 -10.09 3.37
N VAL A 15 -8.24 -10.37 3.94
CA VAL A 15 -8.59 -11.70 4.45
C VAL A 15 -8.55 -12.74 3.34
N ILE A 16 -9.05 -12.43 2.15
CA ILE A 16 -8.98 -13.33 0.98
C ILE A 16 -7.53 -13.62 0.62
N GLY A 17 -6.66 -12.61 0.55
CA GLY A 17 -5.25 -12.81 0.24
C GLY A 17 -4.53 -13.68 1.27
N ILE A 18 -4.75 -13.42 2.56
CA ILE A 18 -4.19 -14.21 3.67
C ILE A 18 -4.74 -15.64 3.64
N ALA A 19 -6.05 -15.81 3.50
CA ALA A 19 -6.69 -17.11 3.41
C ALA A 19 -6.18 -17.91 2.22
N THR A 20 -5.98 -17.27 1.06
CA THR A 20 -5.40 -17.92 -0.13
C THR A 20 -4.00 -18.44 0.16
N PHE A 21 -3.15 -17.64 0.81
CA PHE A 21 -1.80 -18.05 1.17
C PHE A 21 -1.80 -19.27 2.10
N PHE A 22 -2.59 -19.24 3.18
CA PHE A 22 -2.65 -20.34 4.15
C PHE A 22 -3.37 -21.58 3.62
N PHE A 23 -4.40 -21.42 2.79
CA PHE A 23 -5.15 -22.52 2.20
C PHE A 23 -4.24 -23.39 1.33
N PHE A 24 -3.54 -22.81 0.35
CA PHE A 24 -2.64 -23.57 -0.52
C PHE A 24 -1.41 -24.09 0.25
N GLY A 25 -0.91 -23.34 1.23
CA GLY A 25 0.19 -23.77 2.09
C GLY A 25 -0.17 -24.99 2.92
N SER A 26 -1.38 -25.03 3.48
CA SER A 26 -1.87 -26.17 4.28
C SER A 26 -2.20 -27.36 3.38
N TYR A 27 -2.89 -27.13 2.26
CA TYR A 27 -3.27 -28.18 1.30
C TYR A 27 -2.04 -28.90 0.72
N GLY A 28 -1.00 -28.15 0.38
CA GLY A 28 0.23 -28.68 -0.19
C GLY A 28 1.36 -28.89 0.82
N TYR A 29 1.13 -28.78 2.13
CA TYR A 29 2.19 -28.73 3.15
C TYR A 29 3.18 -29.89 3.03
N ASN A 30 2.67 -31.12 3.03
CA ASN A 30 3.50 -32.33 2.87
C ASN A 30 4.26 -32.33 1.54
N TYR A 31 3.65 -31.84 0.46
CA TYR A 31 4.30 -31.79 -0.86
C TYR A 31 5.41 -30.74 -0.94
N TYR A 32 5.16 -29.52 -0.44
CA TYR A 32 6.12 -28.42 -0.52
C TYR A 32 7.28 -28.56 0.45
N THR A 33 7.10 -29.26 1.57
CA THR A 33 8.17 -29.54 2.55
C THR A 33 9.03 -30.75 2.18
N THR A 34 8.51 -31.68 1.38
CA THR A 34 9.29 -32.82 0.85
C THR A 34 10.43 -32.31 -0.06
N SER A 35 11.57 -33.00 -0.04
CA SER A 35 12.72 -32.69 -0.90
C SER A 35 12.35 -32.78 -2.39
N ASN A 36 13.09 -32.08 -3.25
CA ASN A 36 12.76 -32.03 -4.69
C ASN A 36 12.78 -33.40 -5.38
N GLU A 37 13.63 -34.31 -4.90
CA GLU A 37 13.83 -35.65 -5.44
C GLU A 37 12.70 -36.60 -5.00
N GLU A 38 12.30 -36.54 -3.72
CA GLU A 38 11.28 -37.41 -3.15
C GLU A 38 9.85 -36.99 -3.53
N ARG A 39 9.65 -35.73 -3.95
CA ARG A 39 8.34 -35.21 -4.36
C ARG A 39 7.68 -36.04 -5.45
N PHE A 40 8.44 -36.73 -6.29
CA PHE A 40 7.88 -37.59 -7.33
C PHE A 40 7.00 -38.72 -6.75
N PHE A 41 7.35 -39.24 -5.58
CA PHE A 41 6.63 -40.32 -4.90
C PHE A 41 5.42 -39.83 -4.10
N ASN A 42 5.26 -38.51 -3.94
CA ASN A 42 4.13 -37.95 -3.23
C ASN A 42 2.85 -38.02 -4.08
N GLY A 43 1.75 -38.50 -3.51
CA GLY A 43 0.46 -38.62 -4.22
C GLY A 43 -0.06 -37.30 -4.81
N LEU A 44 0.30 -36.15 -4.22
CA LEU A 44 -0.08 -34.82 -4.71
C LEU A 44 0.78 -34.32 -5.89
N HIS A 45 1.86 -35.02 -6.25
CA HIS A 45 2.79 -34.56 -7.29
C HIS A 45 2.12 -34.33 -8.65
N LYS A 46 1.23 -35.24 -9.05
CA LYS A 46 0.49 -35.12 -10.32
C LYS A 46 -0.39 -33.86 -10.37
N LEU A 47 -0.86 -33.38 -9.22
CA LEU A 47 -1.75 -32.23 -9.11
C LEU A 47 -0.97 -30.92 -8.92
N LEU A 48 0.02 -30.91 -8.02
CA LEU A 48 0.68 -29.68 -7.52
C LEU A 48 1.99 -29.33 -8.24
N LYS A 49 2.57 -30.21 -9.05
CA LYS A 49 3.71 -29.84 -9.90
C LYS A 49 3.31 -28.70 -10.87
N PRO A 50 4.26 -27.90 -11.38
CA PRO A 50 3.93 -26.76 -12.24
C PRO A 50 3.10 -27.12 -13.49
N SER A 51 3.30 -28.32 -14.04
CA SER A 51 2.52 -28.88 -15.16
C SER A 51 1.32 -29.73 -14.75
N GLY A 52 1.07 -29.89 -13.44
CA GLY A 52 -0.07 -30.61 -12.91
C GLY A 52 -1.35 -29.78 -12.98
N LEU A 53 -2.51 -30.42 -12.88
CA LEU A 53 -3.81 -29.76 -13.06
C LEU A 53 -3.98 -28.51 -12.17
N ILE A 54 -3.66 -28.62 -10.88
CA ILE A 54 -3.80 -27.52 -9.92
C ILE A 54 -2.64 -26.54 -10.10
N GLY A 55 -1.40 -27.04 -10.12
CA GLY A 55 -0.21 -26.20 -10.25
C GLY A 55 -0.26 -25.31 -11.49
N HIS A 56 -0.59 -25.87 -12.65
CA HIS A 56 -0.72 -25.13 -13.91
C HIS A 56 -1.86 -24.09 -13.83
N GLY A 57 -3.02 -24.49 -13.30
CA GLY A 57 -4.15 -23.58 -13.10
C GLY A 57 -3.80 -22.37 -12.22
N LEU A 58 -3.02 -22.57 -11.16
CA LEU A 58 -2.51 -21.48 -10.31
C LEU A 58 -1.62 -20.51 -11.10
N GLY A 59 -0.79 -21.02 -12.01
CA GLY A 59 0.06 -20.22 -12.87
C GLY A 59 -0.75 -19.35 -13.83
N ILE A 60 -1.76 -19.93 -14.49
CA ILE A 60 -2.65 -19.21 -15.42
C ILE A 60 -3.45 -18.14 -14.67
N ILE A 61 -4.16 -18.53 -13.61
CA ILE A 61 -5.01 -17.61 -12.85
C ILE A 61 -4.14 -16.50 -12.24
N GLY A 62 -3.00 -16.84 -11.64
CA GLY A 62 -2.08 -15.88 -11.05
C GLY A 62 -1.53 -14.88 -12.08
N SER A 63 -1.13 -15.35 -13.25
CA SER A 63 -0.63 -14.50 -14.34
C SER A 63 -1.73 -13.58 -14.89
N LEU A 64 -2.95 -14.11 -15.11
CA LEU A 64 -4.10 -13.31 -15.54
C LEU A 64 -4.45 -12.23 -14.52
N MET A 65 -4.45 -12.55 -13.22
CA MET A 65 -4.67 -11.57 -12.16
C MET A 65 -3.65 -10.42 -12.25
N MET A 66 -2.36 -10.73 -12.42
CA MET A 66 -1.33 -9.70 -12.58
C MET A 66 -1.53 -8.85 -13.84
N ILE A 67 -1.77 -9.48 -15.00
CA ILE A 67 -1.99 -8.78 -16.28
C ILE A 67 -3.20 -7.85 -16.18
N ILE A 68 -4.32 -8.34 -15.64
CA ILE A 68 -5.55 -7.56 -15.47
C ILE A 68 -5.31 -6.44 -14.45
N GLY A 69 -4.66 -6.72 -13.32
CA GLY A 69 -4.37 -5.74 -12.28
C GLY A 69 -3.51 -4.57 -12.77
N VAL A 70 -2.45 -4.86 -13.52
CA VAL A 70 -1.57 -3.83 -14.11
C VAL A 70 -2.30 -3.07 -15.21
N SER A 71 -2.90 -3.78 -16.17
CA SER A 71 -3.56 -3.19 -17.34
C SER A 71 -4.74 -2.31 -16.95
N ALA A 72 -5.64 -2.81 -16.08
CA ALA A 72 -6.81 -2.07 -15.64
C ALA A 72 -6.46 -0.74 -14.98
N TYR A 73 -5.46 -0.74 -14.09
CA TYR A 73 -4.98 0.48 -13.45
C TYR A 73 -4.31 1.43 -14.45
N MET A 74 -3.44 0.93 -15.33
CA MET A 74 -2.75 1.75 -16.33
C MET A 74 -3.73 2.40 -17.31
N ILE A 75 -4.70 1.64 -17.83
CA ILE A 75 -5.74 2.12 -18.73
C ILE A 75 -6.55 3.21 -18.05
N ARG A 76 -7.04 2.96 -16.83
CA ARG A 76 -7.80 3.94 -16.07
C ARG A 76 -7.02 5.22 -15.77
N LYS A 77 -5.71 5.12 -15.55
CA LYS A 77 -4.83 6.25 -15.25
C LYS A 77 -4.53 7.10 -16.49
N ARG A 78 -4.39 6.50 -17.68
CA ARG A 78 -3.91 7.19 -18.89
C ARG A 78 -5.01 7.56 -19.88
N VAL A 79 -6.12 6.82 -19.91
CA VAL A 79 -7.18 7.00 -20.92
C VAL A 79 -8.29 7.91 -20.40
N ARG A 80 -8.42 9.10 -20.99
CA ARG A 80 -9.40 10.14 -20.60
C ARG A 80 -10.85 9.64 -20.63
N LYS A 81 -11.21 8.77 -21.58
CA LYS A 81 -12.57 8.21 -21.71
C LYS A 81 -13.03 7.45 -20.46
N PHE A 82 -12.10 6.81 -19.74
CA PHE A 82 -12.40 6.01 -18.55
C PHE A 82 -12.35 6.79 -17.23
N VAL A 83 -12.13 8.12 -17.26
CA VAL A 83 -12.10 8.95 -16.05
C VAL A 83 -13.43 8.94 -15.29
N ARG A 84 -14.55 8.71 -16.01
CA ARG A 84 -15.90 8.59 -15.42
C ARG A 84 -16.15 7.25 -14.72
N ILE A 85 -15.32 6.24 -14.96
CA ILE A 85 -15.51 4.90 -14.36
C ILE A 85 -14.80 4.85 -13.02
N GLY A 86 -15.55 5.13 -11.95
CA GLY A 86 -15.10 5.00 -10.56
C GLY A 86 -13.94 5.92 -10.15
N PHE A 87 -13.71 5.99 -8.83
CA PHE A 87 -12.60 6.76 -8.27
C PHE A 87 -11.26 6.03 -8.47
N LEU A 88 -10.21 6.77 -8.84
CA LEU A 88 -8.86 6.23 -9.05
C LEU A 88 -8.34 5.41 -7.85
N LYS A 89 -8.75 5.79 -6.64
CA LYS A 89 -8.43 5.08 -5.40
C LYS A 89 -8.83 3.59 -5.43
N HIS A 90 -10.03 3.28 -5.91
CA HIS A 90 -10.53 1.90 -5.95
C HIS A 90 -9.79 1.05 -6.99
N TRP A 91 -9.42 1.65 -8.12
CA TRP A 91 -8.60 0.97 -9.14
C TRP A 91 -7.20 0.64 -8.62
N LEU A 92 -6.60 1.55 -7.83
CA LEU A 92 -5.33 1.28 -7.16
C LEU A 92 -5.46 0.16 -6.12
N GLU A 93 -6.57 0.11 -5.39
CA GLU A 93 -6.84 -0.96 -4.42
C GLU A 93 -7.03 -2.31 -5.11
N MET A 94 -7.77 -2.36 -6.22
CA MET A 94 -7.91 -3.57 -7.04
C MET A 94 -6.59 -4.01 -7.66
N HIS A 95 -5.77 -3.08 -8.12
CA HIS A 95 -4.41 -3.36 -8.60
C HIS A 95 -3.56 -4.01 -7.52
N ILE A 96 -3.51 -3.43 -6.32
CA ILE A 96 -2.74 -3.98 -5.19
C ILE A 96 -3.25 -5.38 -4.84
N PHE A 97 -4.58 -5.58 -4.79
CA PHE A 97 -5.16 -6.89 -4.51
C PHE A 97 -4.76 -7.94 -5.54
N LEU A 98 -5.01 -7.67 -6.83
CA LEU A 98 -4.71 -8.60 -7.92
C LEU A 98 -3.22 -8.89 -8.04
N CYS A 99 -2.38 -7.86 -7.91
CA CYS A 99 -0.92 -7.97 -7.94
C CYS A 99 -0.31 -8.44 -6.61
N SER A 100 -1.10 -8.76 -5.58
CA SER A 100 -0.64 -9.45 -4.37
C SER A 100 -1.08 -10.92 -4.39
N VAL A 101 -2.35 -11.18 -4.72
CA VAL A 101 -2.88 -12.55 -4.79
C VAL A 101 -2.32 -13.30 -6.00
N GLY A 102 -2.18 -12.65 -7.16
CA GLY A 102 -1.57 -13.26 -8.35
C GLY A 102 -0.19 -13.87 -8.07
N PRO A 103 0.76 -13.11 -7.49
CA PRO A 103 2.05 -13.64 -7.05
C PRO A 103 1.98 -14.77 -6.02
N ILE A 104 0.99 -14.78 -5.12
CA ILE A 104 0.78 -15.90 -4.18
C ILE A 104 0.42 -17.17 -4.96
N LEU A 105 -0.45 -17.09 -5.96
CA LEU A 105 -0.79 -18.23 -6.80
C LEU A 105 0.42 -18.68 -7.64
N VAL A 106 1.17 -17.74 -8.22
CA VAL A 106 2.39 -18.04 -8.97
C VAL A 106 3.47 -18.67 -8.08
N LEU A 107 3.60 -18.24 -6.82
CA LEU A 107 4.50 -18.86 -5.86
C LEU A 107 4.20 -20.36 -5.72
N TYR A 108 2.94 -20.74 -5.50
CA TYR A 108 2.54 -22.14 -5.39
C TYR A 108 2.63 -22.90 -6.72
N HIS A 109 2.39 -22.24 -7.85
CA HIS A 109 2.62 -22.80 -9.19
C HIS A 109 4.07 -23.24 -9.40
N THR A 110 5.05 -22.44 -8.94
CA THR A 110 6.48 -22.79 -9.09
C THR A 110 6.87 -24.04 -8.30
N ALA A 111 6.01 -24.51 -7.39
CA ALA A 111 6.32 -25.53 -6.41
C ALA A 111 7.63 -25.26 -5.65
N PHE A 112 7.98 -23.99 -5.44
CA PHE A 112 9.24 -23.55 -4.81
C PHE A 112 10.50 -24.07 -5.52
N LYS A 113 10.41 -24.31 -6.84
CA LYS A 113 11.55 -24.67 -7.68
C LYS A 113 12.03 -23.43 -8.42
N PHE A 114 13.16 -22.87 -7.99
CA PHE A 114 13.76 -21.67 -8.58
C PHE A 114 14.99 -22.07 -9.38
N GLY A 115 14.92 -21.96 -10.71
CA GLY A 115 16.04 -22.30 -11.60
C GLY A 115 16.01 -21.51 -12.91
N GLY A 116 17.19 -21.36 -13.51
CA GLY A 116 17.37 -20.69 -14.81
C GLY A 116 16.83 -19.25 -14.86
N ILE A 117 16.39 -18.82 -16.05
CA ILE A 117 15.85 -17.48 -16.29
C ILE A 117 14.54 -17.22 -15.54
N VAL A 118 13.80 -18.29 -15.19
CA VAL A 118 12.53 -18.20 -14.45
C VAL A 118 12.77 -17.68 -13.02
N ALA A 119 13.92 -18.00 -12.41
CA ALA A 119 14.30 -17.45 -11.11
C ALA A 119 14.41 -15.92 -11.13
N VAL A 120 14.92 -15.33 -12.22
CA VAL A 120 15.00 -13.87 -12.38
C VAL A 120 13.61 -13.25 -12.40
N SER A 121 12.66 -13.85 -13.13
CA SER A 121 11.26 -13.39 -13.14
C SER A 121 10.63 -13.46 -11.76
N PHE A 122 10.82 -14.58 -11.06
CA PHE A 122 10.27 -14.79 -9.72
C PHE A 122 10.81 -13.78 -8.70
N TRP A 123 12.12 -13.57 -8.63
CA TRP A 123 12.70 -12.59 -7.71
C TRP A 123 12.34 -11.15 -8.09
N SER A 124 12.20 -10.85 -9.39
CA SER A 124 11.67 -9.57 -9.85
C SER A 124 10.22 -9.38 -9.39
N MET A 125 9.38 -10.41 -9.48
CA MET A 125 8.00 -10.39 -8.99
C MET A 125 7.96 -10.10 -7.48
N ILE A 126 8.78 -10.77 -6.67
CA ILE A 126 8.90 -10.49 -5.23
C ILE A 126 9.30 -9.04 -4.98
N ALA A 127 10.33 -8.55 -5.68
CA ALA A 127 10.79 -7.17 -5.56
C ALA A 127 9.69 -6.16 -5.91
N VAL A 128 8.87 -6.43 -6.94
CA VAL A 128 7.72 -5.61 -7.33
C VAL A 128 6.63 -5.63 -6.25
N VAL A 129 6.32 -6.78 -5.65
CA VAL A 129 5.31 -6.87 -4.57
C VAL A 129 5.77 -6.09 -3.35
N ILE A 130 7.01 -6.32 -2.88
CA ILE A 130 7.57 -5.63 -1.71
C ILE A 130 7.65 -4.11 -1.97
N SER A 131 8.19 -3.72 -3.13
CA SER A 131 8.24 -2.30 -3.50
C SER A 131 6.84 -1.70 -3.68
N GLY A 132 5.84 -2.48 -4.10
CA GLY A 132 4.44 -2.04 -4.18
C GLY A 132 3.85 -1.70 -2.81
N VAL A 133 4.11 -2.52 -1.79
CA VAL A 133 3.72 -2.24 -0.40
C VAL A 133 4.37 -0.94 0.10
N ILE A 134 5.67 -0.77 -0.17
CA ILE A 134 6.40 0.47 0.14
C ILE A 134 5.79 1.67 -0.60
N GLY A 135 5.48 1.51 -1.88
CA GLY A 135 4.83 2.53 -2.71
C GLY A 135 3.49 2.96 -2.14
N ARG A 136 2.69 2.02 -1.64
CA ARG A 136 1.42 2.31 -0.97
C ARG A 136 1.63 3.12 0.32
N PHE A 137 2.63 2.78 1.12
CA PHE A 137 2.96 3.54 2.33
C PHE A 137 3.31 5.00 1.99
N ILE A 138 4.14 5.23 0.96
CA ILE A 138 4.49 6.56 0.47
C ILE A 138 3.25 7.29 -0.07
N TYR A 139 2.44 6.60 -0.87
CA TYR A 139 1.25 7.16 -1.50
C TYR A 139 0.23 7.72 -0.49
N ILE A 140 0.07 7.08 0.67
CA ILE A 140 -0.86 7.53 1.74
C ILE A 140 -0.40 8.85 2.39
N GLN A 141 0.89 9.17 2.30
CA GLN A 141 1.43 10.41 2.87
C GLN A 141 1.17 11.64 1.99
N ILE A 142 0.94 11.45 0.70
CA ILE A 142 0.60 12.52 -0.24
C ILE A 142 -0.85 12.95 0.01
N PRO A 143 -1.10 14.20 0.47
CA PRO A 143 -2.46 14.69 0.72
C PRO A 143 -3.27 14.74 -0.57
N ARG A 144 -4.45 14.11 -0.56
CA ARG A 144 -5.37 14.10 -1.70
C ARG A 144 -6.79 14.43 -1.27
N THR A 145 -7.54 15.04 -2.18
CA THR A 145 -8.97 15.28 -2.07
C THR A 145 -9.74 13.96 -2.05
N ILE A 146 -11.02 14.00 -1.69
CA ILE A 146 -11.92 12.83 -1.71
C ILE A 146 -11.99 12.20 -3.11
N GLN A 147 -11.86 13.01 -4.16
CA GLN A 147 -11.86 12.58 -5.55
C GLN A 147 -10.50 12.01 -6.01
N GLY A 148 -9.46 12.10 -5.18
CA GLY A 148 -8.12 11.58 -5.45
C GLY A 148 -7.18 12.58 -6.13
N GLN A 149 -7.61 13.84 -6.29
CA GLN A 149 -6.73 14.91 -6.77
C GLN A 149 -5.74 15.29 -5.67
N GLU A 150 -4.51 15.60 -6.07
CA GLU A 150 -3.49 16.04 -5.13
C GLU A 150 -3.76 17.48 -4.71
N TYR A 151 -3.63 17.78 -3.41
CA TYR A 151 -3.73 19.16 -2.96
C TYR A 151 -2.47 19.93 -3.37
N SER A 152 -2.66 21.17 -3.82
CA SER A 152 -1.53 22.09 -4.01
C SER A 152 -0.93 22.51 -2.67
N LEU A 153 0.34 22.93 -2.66
CA LEU A 153 0.96 23.47 -1.44
C LEU A 153 0.20 24.68 -0.89
N ASP A 154 -0.37 25.51 -1.75
CA ASP A 154 -1.12 26.70 -1.36
C ASP A 154 -2.49 26.34 -0.77
N GLU A 155 -3.16 25.33 -1.32
CA GLU A 155 -4.39 24.77 -0.74
C GLU A 155 -4.14 24.14 0.64
N LEU A 156 -3.00 23.46 0.82
CA LEU A 156 -2.68 22.90 2.14
C LEU A 156 -2.36 23.99 3.15
N LYS A 157 -1.63 25.04 2.75
CA LYS A 157 -1.35 26.20 3.60
C LYS A 157 -2.62 26.97 3.96
N SER A 158 -3.56 27.13 3.03
CA SER A 158 -4.84 27.78 3.32
C SER A 158 -5.67 26.95 4.31
N LEU A 159 -5.69 25.62 4.16
CA LEU A 159 -6.35 24.72 5.11
C LEU A 159 -5.70 24.76 6.50
N ASP A 160 -4.37 24.87 6.57
CA ASP A 160 -3.66 25.01 7.85
C ASP A 160 -3.98 26.34 8.56
N LYS A 161 -4.14 27.42 7.78
CA LYS A 161 -4.59 28.73 8.28
C LYS A 161 -6.04 28.68 8.77
N ASP A 162 -6.94 28.02 8.04
CA ASP A 162 -8.34 27.81 8.46
C ASP A 162 -8.40 27.09 9.81
N TYR A 163 -7.59 26.06 10.01
CA TYR A 163 -7.51 25.39 11.31
C TYR A 163 -6.99 26.29 12.43
N SER A 164 -5.99 27.14 12.17
CA SER A 164 -5.54 28.13 13.18
C SER A 164 -6.65 29.11 13.53
N HIS A 165 -7.35 29.63 12.53
CA HIS A 165 -8.44 30.59 12.70
C HIS A 165 -9.58 29.98 13.51
N ARG A 166 -10.00 28.75 13.18
CA ARG A 166 -11.05 28.05 13.93
C ARG A 166 -10.64 27.75 15.37
N LEU A 167 -9.38 27.39 15.62
CA LEU A 167 -8.90 27.21 16.99
C LEU A 167 -8.97 28.50 17.80
N LYS A 168 -8.65 29.65 17.18
CA LYS A 168 -8.71 30.96 17.83
C LYS A 168 -10.14 31.47 18.03
N ASP A 169 -10.94 31.48 16.97
CA ASP A 169 -12.23 32.16 16.96
C ASP A 169 -13.38 31.29 17.48
N GLU A 170 -13.39 30.00 17.16
CA GLU A 170 -14.46 29.06 17.58
C GLU A 170 -14.25 28.60 19.03
N PHE A 171 -12.99 28.52 19.47
CA PHE A 171 -12.62 27.92 20.75
C PHE A 171 -11.86 28.83 21.71
N GLY A 172 -11.49 30.05 21.31
CA GLY A 172 -10.80 31.01 22.18
C GLY A 172 -9.44 30.52 22.67
N LEU A 173 -8.74 29.72 21.88
CA LEU A 173 -7.42 29.22 22.26
C LEU A 173 -6.39 30.36 22.31
N ASP A 174 -5.65 30.35 23.41
CA ASP A 174 -4.57 31.30 23.69
C ASP A 174 -3.45 31.21 22.63
N ASP A 175 -2.94 32.36 22.16
CA ASP A 175 -1.94 32.42 21.08
C ASP A 175 -0.66 31.66 21.45
N ASN A 176 -0.35 31.54 22.75
CA ASN A 176 0.77 30.75 23.25
C ASN A 176 0.60 29.23 22.96
N LEU A 177 -0.63 28.71 23.03
CA LEU A 177 -0.90 27.30 22.76
C LEU A 177 -0.80 26.99 21.26
N ILE A 178 -1.25 27.92 20.41
CA ILE A 178 -1.10 27.82 18.95
C ILE A 178 0.38 27.89 18.58
N THR A 179 1.12 28.84 19.16
CA THR A 179 2.57 29.01 18.91
C THR A 179 3.37 27.77 19.36
N LYS A 180 3.03 27.17 20.51
CA LYS A 180 3.65 25.91 20.95
C LYS A 180 3.38 24.78 19.93
N LEU A 181 2.15 24.66 19.42
CA LEU A 181 1.84 23.65 18.38
C LEU A 181 2.68 23.84 17.11
N GLU A 182 2.87 25.08 16.67
CA GLU A 182 3.67 25.40 15.49
C GLU A 182 5.18 25.17 15.71
N PHE A 183 5.69 25.56 16.88
CA PHE A 183 7.11 25.38 17.25
C PHE A 183 7.51 23.91 17.36
N PHE A 184 6.68 23.07 18.00
CA PHE A 184 6.92 21.64 18.10
C PHE A 184 7.01 20.98 16.72
N ASN A 185 6.18 21.43 15.77
CA ASN A 185 6.23 20.89 14.42
C ASN A 185 7.53 21.29 13.71
N LYS A 186 7.95 22.56 13.80
CA LYS A 186 9.15 23.10 13.14
C LYS A 186 10.46 22.40 13.57
N ILE A 187 10.61 22.04 14.85
CA ILE A 187 11.81 21.35 15.37
C ILE A 187 11.97 19.93 14.81
N GLN A 188 10.86 19.22 14.63
CA GLN A 188 10.89 17.81 14.21
C GLN A 188 11.31 17.67 12.73
N ILE A 189 11.15 18.74 11.96
CA ILE A 189 11.30 18.80 10.50
C ILE A 189 12.77 18.92 10.04
N HIS A 190 13.66 19.51 10.85
CA HIS A 190 14.98 19.98 10.36
C HIS A 190 16.10 18.92 10.37
N LYS A 191 15.84 17.66 10.73
CA LYS A 191 16.86 16.59 10.75
C LYS A 191 16.78 15.70 9.49
N ARG A 192 17.81 15.83 8.63
CA ARG A 192 18.23 14.99 7.47
C ARG A 192 17.21 13.97 6.90
N THR A 193 16.86 14.17 5.64
CA THR A 193 15.82 13.46 4.87
C THR A 193 16.35 12.23 4.11
N ASN A 194 16.55 11.11 4.81
CA ASN A 194 16.69 9.81 4.16
C ASN A 194 15.35 9.05 4.25
N PHE A 195 15.10 8.12 3.33
CA PHE A 195 13.85 7.32 3.30
C PHE A 195 13.53 6.68 4.66
N ILE A 196 14.54 6.10 5.30
CA ILE A 196 14.44 5.42 6.59
C ILE A 196 14.11 6.42 7.71
N SER A 197 14.70 7.64 7.67
CA SER A 197 14.43 8.64 8.71
C SER A 197 13.00 9.18 8.61
N ILE A 198 12.41 9.25 7.42
CA ILE A 198 11.00 9.64 7.23
C ILE A 198 10.05 8.57 7.79
N GLY A 199 10.31 7.29 7.52
CA GLY A 199 9.53 6.19 8.10
C GLY A 199 9.58 6.21 9.63
N TRP A 200 10.78 6.36 10.20
CA TRP A 200 10.99 6.44 11.64
C TRP A 200 10.34 7.68 12.27
N LEU A 201 10.42 8.84 11.61
CA LEU A 201 9.80 10.09 12.03
C LEU A 201 8.28 9.92 12.09
N ILE A 202 7.65 9.40 11.02
CA ILE A 202 6.20 9.17 10.98
C ILE A 202 5.74 8.29 12.15
N PHE A 203 6.50 7.24 12.48
CA PHE A 203 6.19 6.33 13.58
C PHE A 203 6.37 6.99 14.95
N LYS A 204 7.50 7.65 15.20
CA LYS A 204 7.79 8.33 16.47
C LYS A 204 6.79 9.47 16.75
N ASP A 205 6.42 10.21 15.72
CA ASP A 205 5.47 11.31 15.80
C ASP A 205 4.09 10.88 16.30
N TYR A 206 3.65 9.67 15.98
CA TYR A 206 2.37 9.17 16.49
C TYR A 206 2.35 9.17 18.02
N PHE A 207 3.43 8.71 18.64
CA PHE A 207 3.58 8.70 20.10
C PHE A 207 3.79 10.10 20.68
N VAL A 208 4.60 10.94 20.01
CA VAL A 208 4.84 12.32 20.43
C VAL A 208 3.55 13.14 20.41
N ASN A 209 2.78 13.08 19.33
CA ASN A 209 1.51 13.78 19.19
C ASN A 209 0.49 13.29 20.22
N LYS A 210 0.44 11.99 20.50
CA LYS A 210 -0.43 11.43 21.55
C LYS A 210 -0.08 11.98 22.94
N LYS A 211 1.21 12.07 23.26
CA LYS A 211 1.69 12.65 24.53
C LYS A 211 1.35 14.14 24.60
N LEU A 212 1.62 14.89 23.54
CA LEU A 212 1.36 16.33 23.43
C LEU A 212 -0.13 16.65 23.60
N LEU A 213 -1.01 15.96 22.85
CA LEU A 213 -2.46 16.13 22.95
C LEU A 213 -2.99 15.72 24.32
N SER A 214 -2.36 14.74 25.00
CA SER A 214 -2.73 14.40 26.38
C SER A 214 -2.41 15.51 27.37
N VAL A 215 -1.30 16.24 27.18
CA VAL A 215 -0.94 17.39 28.02
C VAL A 215 -1.93 18.53 27.79
N TYR A 216 -2.21 18.87 26.53
CA TYR A 216 -3.20 19.90 26.19
C TYR A 216 -4.60 19.54 26.70
N LYS A 217 -4.99 18.27 26.63
CA LYS A 217 -6.28 17.82 27.17
C LYS A 217 -6.38 18.11 28.67
N ARG A 218 -5.31 17.90 29.44
CA ARG A 218 -5.28 18.19 30.89
C ARG A 218 -5.38 19.68 31.15
N GLU A 219 -4.68 20.51 30.38
CA GLU A 219 -4.70 21.97 30.48
C GLU A 219 -6.07 22.57 30.10
N LEU A 220 -6.76 22.01 29.11
CA LEU A 220 -8.11 22.43 28.74
C LEU A 220 -9.15 22.04 29.81
N ILE A 221 -8.98 20.87 30.44
CA ILE A 221 -9.83 20.43 31.55
C ILE A 221 -9.62 21.30 32.79
N SER A 222 -8.38 21.66 33.12
CA SER A 222 -8.10 22.55 34.26
C SER A 222 -8.68 23.95 34.08
N LYS A 223 -8.82 24.42 32.83
CA LYS A 223 -9.54 25.66 32.47
C LYS A 223 -11.08 25.55 32.52
N LYS A 224 -11.64 24.46 33.06
CA LYS A 224 -13.10 24.19 33.17
C LYS A 224 -13.87 24.21 31.83
N ILE A 225 -13.20 23.90 30.72
CA ILE A 225 -13.86 23.79 29.41
C ILE A 225 -14.70 22.51 29.38
N GLY A 226 -15.95 22.61 28.94
CA GLY A 226 -16.86 21.46 28.84
C GLY A 226 -16.27 20.30 28.03
N THR A 227 -16.47 19.06 28.48
CA THR A 227 -15.86 17.84 27.93
C THR A 227 -16.07 17.67 26.42
N ASN A 228 -17.25 18.03 25.91
CA ASN A 228 -17.57 18.00 24.49
C ASN A 228 -16.74 19.01 23.67
N LYS A 229 -16.54 20.23 24.19
CA LYS A 229 -15.68 21.24 23.55
C LYS A 229 -14.22 20.81 23.56
N VAL A 230 -13.71 20.24 24.66
CA VAL A 230 -12.35 19.69 24.74
C VAL A 230 -12.13 18.61 23.67
N LYS A 231 -13.11 17.72 23.47
CA LYS A 231 -13.02 16.66 22.45
C LYS A 231 -12.95 17.26 21.03
N ALA A 232 -13.73 18.30 20.75
CA ALA A 232 -13.69 19.00 19.46
C ALA A 232 -12.35 19.70 19.23
N ILE A 233 -11.83 20.42 20.24
CA ILE A 233 -10.53 21.09 20.19
C ILE A 233 -9.41 20.09 19.92
N ILE A 234 -9.32 19.00 20.70
CA ILE A 234 -8.27 18.00 20.54
C ILE A 234 -8.33 17.34 19.15
N LYS A 235 -9.54 17.12 18.61
CA LYS A 235 -9.72 16.60 17.24
C LYS A 235 -9.18 17.58 16.20
N LEU A 236 -9.44 18.87 16.36
CA LEU A 236 -8.97 19.92 15.44
C LEU A 236 -7.45 20.13 15.56
N CYS A 237 -6.89 20.16 16.78
CA CYS A 237 -5.44 20.20 17.02
C CYS A 237 -4.73 19.00 16.37
N ASN A 238 -5.27 17.80 16.52
CA ASN A 238 -4.71 16.61 15.87
C ASN A 238 -4.76 16.71 14.34
N ALA A 239 -5.86 17.21 13.78
CA ALA A 239 -5.98 17.44 12.34
C ALA A 239 -4.94 18.46 11.83
N LYS A 240 -4.75 19.58 12.55
CA LYS A 240 -3.74 20.59 12.23
C LYS A 240 -2.32 20.04 12.31
N LEU A 241 -1.97 19.33 13.39
CA LEU A 241 -0.63 18.72 13.54
C LEU A 241 -0.32 17.73 12.40
N VAL A 242 -1.29 16.89 12.04
CA VAL A 242 -1.12 15.94 10.92
C VAL A 242 -0.97 16.67 9.58
N LEU A 243 -1.75 17.72 9.34
CA LEU A 243 -1.71 18.51 8.10
C LEU A 243 -0.39 19.27 7.97
N SER A 244 0.01 20.01 9.00
CA SER A 244 1.22 20.83 9.01
C SER A 244 2.48 19.96 8.80
N ARG A 245 2.50 18.75 9.37
CA ARG A 245 3.56 17.77 9.08
C ARG A 245 3.54 17.30 7.63
N ARG A 246 2.36 16.98 7.08
CA ARG A 246 2.24 16.55 5.68
C ARG A 246 2.73 17.62 4.72
N ILE A 247 2.44 18.90 5.00
CA ILE A 247 2.98 20.05 4.25
C ILE A 247 4.51 20.02 4.27
N SER A 248 5.09 19.85 5.46
CA SER A 248 6.54 19.87 5.59
C SER A 248 7.25 18.69 4.92
N LEU A 249 6.66 17.50 4.97
CA LEU A 249 7.24 16.31 4.37
C LEU A 249 6.91 16.18 2.88
N LEU A 250 6.06 17.06 2.33
CA LEU A 250 5.50 16.90 0.99
C LEU A 250 6.60 16.79 -0.06
N HIS A 251 7.57 17.71 -0.04
CA HIS A 251 8.68 17.69 -0.98
C HIS A 251 9.49 16.39 -0.89
N SER A 252 9.88 15.98 0.32
CA SER A 252 10.64 14.73 0.52
C SER A 252 9.87 13.49 0.08
N VAL A 253 8.57 13.44 0.36
CA VAL A 253 7.68 12.37 -0.07
C VAL A 253 7.58 12.33 -1.60
N HIS A 254 7.48 13.48 -2.28
CA HIS A 254 7.51 13.53 -3.75
C HIS A 254 8.82 13.03 -4.33
N THR A 255 9.96 13.44 -3.77
CA THR A 255 11.28 12.98 -4.19
C THR A 255 11.38 11.45 -4.07
N ILE A 256 10.98 10.91 -2.92
CA ILE A 256 10.96 9.46 -2.68
C ILE A 256 9.99 8.76 -3.64
N PHE A 257 8.80 9.32 -3.86
CA PHE A 257 7.81 8.74 -4.76
C PHE A 257 8.31 8.69 -6.21
N LYS A 258 9.08 9.69 -6.65
CA LYS A 258 9.76 9.70 -7.95
C LYS A 258 10.78 8.56 -8.04
N TYR A 259 11.67 8.42 -7.05
CA TYR A 259 12.65 7.32 -7.04
C TYR A 259 12.00 5.94 -6.96
N TRP A 260 10.96 5.80 -6.15
CA TRP A 260 10.16 4.58 -6.09
C TRP A 260 9.62 4.21 -7.47
N HIS A 261 9.07 5.17 -8.23
CA HIS A 261 8.56 4.89 -9.56
C HIS A 261 9.65 4.46 -10.54
N ILE A 262 10.84 5.08 -10.45
CA ILE A 262 12.02 4.74 -11.26
C ILE A 262 12.47 3.30 -11.00
N ILE A 263 12.34 2.79 -9.77
CA ILE A 263 12.74 1.41 -9.43
C ILE A 263 11.60 0.43 -9.72
N HIS A 264 10.38 0.72 -9.28
CA HIS A 264 9.26 -0.23 -9.36
C HIS A 264 8.88 -0.56 -10.81
N LEU A 265 8.86 0.43 -11.70
CA LEU A 265 8.39 0.25 -13.07
C LEU A 265 9.31 -0.67 -13.91
N PRO A 266 10.65 -0.50 -13.95
CA PRO A 266 11.52 -1.41 -14.68
C PRO A 266 11.41 -2.86 -14.23
N PHE A 267 11.38 -3.12 -12.91
CA PHE A 267 11.22 -4.49 -12.41
C PHE A 267 9.87 -5.10 -12.82
N ALA A 268 8.79 -4.31 -12.84
CA ALA A 268 7.49 -4.77 -13.32
C ALA A 268 7.52 -5.11 -14.82
N ILE A 269 8.20 -4.29 -15.63
CA ILE A 269 8.35 -4.53 -17.08
C ILE A 269 9.19 -5.79 -17.33
N ILE A 270 10.33 -5.94 -16.66
CA ILE A 270 11.20 -7.12 -16.80
C ILE A 270 10.44 -8.39 -16.42
N MET A 271 9.74 -8.37 -15.28
CA MET A 271 8.93 -9.51 -14.84
C MET A 271 7.85 -9.87 -15.87
N LEU A 272 7.10 -8.88 -16.39
CA LEU A 272 6.08 -9.14 -17.40
C LEU A 272 6.66 -9.69 -18.71
N ILE A 273 7.79 -9.17 -19.17
CA ILE A 273 8.46 -9.68 -20.38
C ILE A 273 8.88 -11.13 -20.18
N ILE A 274 9.55 -11.44 -19.07
CA ILE A 274 10.00 -12.82 -18.82
C ILE A 274 8.81 -13.76 -18.62
N MET A 275 7.74 -13.31 -17.95
CA MET A 275 6.49 -14.07 -17.81
C MET A 275 5.89 -14.39 -19.19
N LEU A 276 5.81 -13.41 -20.10
CA LEU A 276 5.29 -13.65 -21.47
C LEU A 276 6.17 -14.64 -22.23
N VAL A 277 7.49 -14.50 -22.16
CA VAL A 277 8.43 -15.46 -22.77
C VAL A 277 8.23 -16.84 -22.16
N HIS A 278 8.12 -16.96 -20.84
CA HIS A 278 7.91 -18.22 -20.15
C HIS A 278 6.61 -18.92 -20.59
N VAL A 279 5.50 -18.18 -20.67
CA VAL A 279 4.21 -18.72 -21.12
C VAL A 279 4.27 -19.15 -22.58
N THR A 280 4.85 -18.33 -23.46
CA THR A 280 5.01 -18.67 -24.89
C THR A 280 5.86 -19.93 -25.06
N VAL A 281 7.01 -20.01 -24.37
CA VAL A 281 7.88 -21.19 -24.40
C VAL A 281 7.11 -22.42 -23.90
N ALA A 282 6.43 -22.33 -22.76
CA ALA A 282 5.65 -23.44 -22.22
C ALA A 282 4.62 -23.97 -23.23
N ILE A 283 3.89 -23.07 -23.89
CA ILE A 283 2.91 -23.45 -24.93
C ILE A 283 3.60 -24.09 -26.14
N THR A 284 4.70 -23.53 -26.64
CA THR A 284 5.42 -24.08 -27.81
C THR A 284 5.99 -25.48 -27.56
N PHE A 285 6.36 -25.79 -26.32
CA PHE A 285 6.82 -27.12 -25.91
C PHE A 285 5.68 -28.07 -25.52
N GLY A 286 4.41 -27.68 -25.75
CA GLY A 286 3.25 -28.54 -25.52
C GLY A 286 2.81 -28.65 -24.06
N TYR A 287 3.26 -27.76 -23.17
CA TYR A 287 2.73 -27.69 -21.81
C TYR A 287 1.43 -26.88 -21.83
N THR A 288 0.32 -27.55 -22.15
CA THR A 288 -1.04 -26.99 -22.10
C THR A 288 -1.81 -27.55 -20.89
N TRP A 289 -2.80 -26.79 -20.39
CA TRP A 289 -3.44 -27.08 -19.09
C TRP A 289 -4.34 -28.32 -19.10
N ILE A 290 -5.16 -28.47 -20.14
CA ILE A 290 -6.23 -29.48 -20.24
C ILE A 290 -6.05 -30.40 -21.47
N PHE A 291 -5.10 -30.08 -22.34
CA PHE A 291 -4.88 -30.76 -23.63
C PHE A 291 -3.43 -31.15 -23.78
#